data_AF-A0A126P6V4-F1
#
_entry.id   AF-A0A126P6V4-F1
#
_cell.length_a   1.000
_cell.length_b   1.000
_cell.length_c   1.000
_cell.angle_alpha   90.00
_cell.angle_beta   90.00
_cell.angle_gamma   90.00
#
_symmetry.space_group_name_H-M   'P 1'
#
loop_
_entity.id
_entity.type
_entity.pdbx_description
1 polymer ?
#
loop_
_entity_poly.entity_id
_entity_poly.type
_entity_poly.pdbx_seq_one_letter_code
_entity_poly.pdbx_strand_id
1 'polypeptide(L)'
;MKRLVEKHPLAIRWFHWLNFPILALMIWSGLLIYWANDVYRIGWGPTTLFKFFPDGFYKALGMPQKLAQGMNWHFALMWLFVINGLLYVGYTLVSGEWRHLLPDRNSFREAILVTLHDLGLRKGEPPVVKYNGAQKIAYTAVVLMGAGSLLTGLAIYKPVQFAWLMGLLGGYEWARAEHFILTVGYVLFFVVHIAQVVRAGWNNFRSMVAGFQMVDAQHPAAGEPVAGAPARSTTPTLPA
;
A
#
# COMPACT_ATOMS: atom_id res chain seq x y z
N MET A 1 0.13 7.92 -33.69
CA MET A 1 1.09 6.83 -33.42
C MET A 1 1.18 6.63 -31.92
N LYS A 2 1.16 5.37 -31.44
CA LYS A 2 1.30 5.04 -30.01
C LYS A 2 2.78 5.00 -29.65
N ARG A 3 3.19 5.72 -28.60
CA ARG A 3 4.57 5.74 -28.10
C ARG A 3 4.67 4.97 -26.77
N LEU A 4 5.72 4.18 -26.62
CA LEU A 4 6.08 3.55 -25.34
C LEU A 4 6.85 4.58 -24.50
N VAL A 5 6.36 4.84 -23.29
CA VAL A 5 7.00 5.74 -22.31
C VAL A 5 7.24 4.94 -21.04
N GLU A 6 8.46 5.01 -20.49
CA GLU A 6 8.78 4.38 -19.20
C GLU A 6 8.01 5.09 -18.08
N LYS A 7 7.22 4.31 -17.32
CA LYS A 7 6.39 4.84 -16.22
C LYS A 7 6.92 4.41 -14.87
N HIS A 8 7.38 3.17 -14.75
CA HIS A 8 7.80 2.58 -13.48
C HIS A 8 9.21 1.96 -13.59
N PRO A 9 10.19 2.50 -12.85
CA PRO A 9 11.53 1.92 -12.75
C PRO A 9 11.48 0.44 -12.41
N LEU A 10 12.42 -0.33 -12.96
CA LEU A 10 12.52 -1.77 -12.74
C LEU A 10 12.60 -2.11 -11.24
N ALA A 11 13.39 -1.36 -10.46
CA ALA A 11 13.51 -1.57 -9.01
C ALA A 11 12.16 -1.49 -8.27
N ILE A 12 11.35 -0.47 -8.56
CA ILE A 12 10.03 -0.28 -7.91
C ILE A 12 9.08 -1.43 -8.25
N ARG A 13 9.13 -1.93 -9.50
CA ARG A 13 8.34 -3.10 -9.91
C ARG A 13 8.76 -4.35 -9.17
N TRP A 14 10.06 -4.60 -9.02
CA TRP A 14 10.56 -5.74 -8.25
C TRP A 14 10.12 -5.69 -6.79
N PHE A 15 10.31 -4.54 -6.13
CA PHE A 15 9.85 -4.37 -4.74
C PHE A 15 8.36 -4.61 -4.60
N HIS A 16 7.54 -4.14 -5.54
CA HIS A 16 6.10 -4.35 -5.52
C HIS A 16 5.71 -5.81 -5.73
N TRP A 17 6.22 -6.46 -6.77
CA TRP A 17 5.87 -7.83 -7.13
C TRP A 17 6.43 -8.87 -6.16
N LEU A 18 7.51 -8.55 -5.46
CA LEU A 18 7.99 -9.37 -4.34
C LEU A 18 7.13 -9.13 -3.09
N ASN A 19 6.75 -7.87 -2.80
CA ASN A 19 5.98 -7.54 -1.62
C ASN A 19 4.55 -8.09 -1.67
N PHE A 20 3.88 -8.05 -2.83
CA PHE A 20 2.51 -8.53 -3.00
C PHE A 20 2.28 -9.96 -2.46
N PRO A 21 3.00 -11.01 -2.92
CA PRO A 21 2.81 -12.36 -2.41
C PRO A 21 3.27 -12.50 -0.96
N ILE A 22 4.34 -11.81 -0.53
CA ILE A 22 4.81 -11.85 0.85
C ILE A 22 3.70 -11.36 1.79
N LEU A 23 3.12 -10.19 1.50
CA LEU A 23 2.10 -9.59 2.34
C LEU A 23 0.81 -10.41 2.33
N ALA A 24 0.41 -10.97 1.18
CA ALA A 24 -0.73 -11.88 1.10
C ALA A 24 -0.54 -13.14 1.96
N LEU A 25 0.64 -13.77 1.91
CA LEU A 25 0.98 -14.94 2.72
C LEU A 25 1.16 -14.60 4.21
N MET A 26 1.63 -13.39 4.53
CA MET A 26 1.69 -12.90 5.91
C MET A 26 0.29 -12.68 6.49
N ILE A 27 -0.64 -12.11 5.72
CA ILE A 27 -2.05 -11.99 6.14
C ILE A 27 -2.66 -13.38 6.34
N TRP A 28 -2.46 -14.30 5.39
CA TRP A 28 -2.93 -15.68 5.49
C TRP A 28 -2.41 -16.40 6.74
N SER A 29 -1.10 -16.36 6.97
CA SER A 29 -0.47 -16.97 8.15
C SER A 29 -0.86 -16.26 9.45
N GLY A 30 -1.06 -14.94 9.43
CA GLY A 30 -1.57 -14.16 10.56
C GLY A 30 -3.01 -14.53 10.93
N LEU A 31 -3.87 -14.77 9.93
CA LEU A 31 -5.22 -15.28 10.15
C LEU A 31 -5.22 -16.68 10.78
N LEU A 32 -4.27 -17.56 10.43
CA LEU A 32 -4.10 -18.84 11.10
C LEU A 32 -3.71 -18.70 12.58
N ILE A 33 -2.83 -17.73 12.91
CA ILE A 33 -2.43 -17.43 14.29
C ILE A 33 -3.61 -16.89 15.10
N TYR A 34 -4.34 -15.94 14.51
CA TYR A 34 -5.53 -15.34 15.10
C TYR A 34 -6.62 -16.38 15.35
N TRP A 35 -6.89 -17.24 14.38
CA TRP A 35 -7.93 -18.26 14.50
C TRP A 35 -7.64 -19.30 15.59
N ALA A 36 -6.37 -19.56 15.88
CA ALA A 36 -6.01 -20.42 17.01
C ALA A 36 -6.14 -19.73 18.40
N ASN A 37 -6.29 -18.40 18.44
CA ASN A 37 -6.47 -17.61 19.68
C ASN A 37 -7.66 -16.66 19.55
N ASP A 38 -8.83 -17.15 19.97
CA ASP A 38 -10.15 -16.48 19.90
C ASP A 38 -10.28 -15.33 20.92
N VAL A 39 -9.29 -14.42 20.96
CA VAL A 39 -9.19 -13.34 21.94
C VAL A 39 -10.08 -12.15 21.59
N TYR A 40 -10.37 -11.92 20.31
CA TYR A 40 -11.19 -10.78 19.86
C TYR A 40 -12.65 -11.19 19.71
N ARG A 41 -13.24 -11.50 20.86
CA ARG A 41 -14.67 -11.56 21.06
C ARG A 41 -15.10 -10.13 21.37
N ILE A 42 -15.93 -9.52 20.52
CA ILE A 42 -16.64 -8.31 20.95
C ILE A 42 -17.72 -8.81 21.90
N GLY A 43 -17.52 -8.62 23.19
CA GLY A 43 -18.38 -9.13 24.24
C GLY A 43 -18.09 -8.41 25.54
N TRP A 44 -19.09 -8.26 26.40
CA TRP A 44 -18.92 -7.68 27.72
C TRP A 44 -19.01 -8.80 28.76
N GLY A 45 -17.99 -8.98 29.58
CA GLY A 45 -17.94 -10.06 30.58
C GLY A 45 -18.00 -11.45 29.93
N PRO A 46 -18.84 -12.39 30.43
CA PRO A 46 -18.96 -13.74 29.86
C PRO A 46 -19.79 -13.79 28.56
N THR A 47 -20.44 -12.70 28.17
CA THR A 47 -21.32 -12.64 27.00
C THR A 47 -20.57 -12.20 25.74
N THR A 48 -20.51 -13.07 24.73
CA THR A 48 -19.94 -12.78 23.41
C THR A 48 -21.04 -12.22 22.50
N LEU A 49 -20.91 -10.96 22.09
CA LEU A 49 -21.87 -10.22 21.26
C LEU A 49 -21.59 -10.38 19.76
N PHE A 50 -20.33 -10.42 19.37
CA PHE A 50 -19.92 -10.62 17.97
C PHE A 50 -18.62 -11.43 17.91
N LYS A 51 -18.70 -12.58 17.21
CA LYS A 51 -17.54 -13.39 16.82
C LYS A 51 -17.26 -13.08 15.36
N PHE A 52 -16.13 -12.42 15.09
CA PHE A 52 -15.80 -11.92 13.75
C PHE A 52 -15.85 -13.00 12.65
N PHE A 53 -15.61 -14.27 13.01
CA PHE A 53 -15.69 -15.40 12.10
C PHE A 53 -16.35 -16.63 12.78
N PRO A 54 -17.54 -17.07 12.34
CA PRO A 54 -18.23 -18.24 12.89
C PRO A 54 -17.65 -19.55 12.36
N ASP A 55 -17.93 -20.66 13.05
CA ASP A 55 -17.30 -21.96 12.79
C ASP A 55 -17.61 -22.57 11.41
N GLY A 56 -18.64 -22.08 10.73
CA GLY A 56 -18.95 -22.44 9.33
C GLY A 56 -17.98 -21.85 8.31
N PHE A 57 -17.46 -20.65 8.55
CA PHE A 57 -16.46 -19.99 7.68
C PHE A 57 -15.13 -20.76 7.70
N TYR A 58 -14.77 -21.24 8.88
CA TYR A 58 -13.61 -22.07 9.16
C TYR A 58 -13.61 -23.41 8.43
N LYS A 59 -14.76 -24.11 8.40
CA LYS A 59 -14.89 -25.37 7.65
C LYS A 59 -14.89 -25.15 6.13
N ALA A 60 -15.46 -24.05 5.64
CA ALA A 60 -15.52 -23.75 4.21
C ALA A 60 -14.14 -23.51 3.57
N LEU A 61 -13.18 -22.96 4.33
CA LEU A 61 -11.82 -22.68 3.86
C LEU A 61 -10.82 -23.85 4.05
N GLY A 62 -11.24 -24.97 4.66
CA GLY A 62 -10.41 -26.18 4.80
C GLY A 62 -9.10 -25.99 5.58
N MET A 63 -9.00 -24.94 6.40
CA MET A 63 -7.76 -24.56 7.07
C MET A 63 -7.61 -25.28 8.41
N PRO A 64 -6.54 -26.08 8.62
CA PRO A 64 -6.33 -26.80 9.86
C PRO A 64 -5.88 -25.84 10.98
N GLN A 65 -6.38 -26.04 12.21
CA GLN A 65 -6.00 -25.27 13.41
C GLN A 65 -4.56 -25.55 13.87
N LYS A 66 -3.57 -25.27 13.02
CA LYS A 66 -2.15 -25.50 13.29
C LYS A 66 -1.47 -24.19 13.64
N LEU A 67 -1.66 -23.73 14.87
CA LEU A 67 -1.03 -22.52 15.43
C LEU A 67 0.48 -22.48 15.16
N ALA A 68 1.19 -23.57 15.44
CA ALA A 68 2.63 -23.69 15.23
C ALA A 68 3.03 -23.52 13.75
N GLN A 69 2.23 -24.04 12.83
CA GLN A 69 2.49 -23.90 11.39
C GLN A 69 2.27 -22.45 10.93
N GLY A 70 1.21 -21.79 11.40
CA GLY A 70 0.96 -20.38 11.14
C GLY A 70 2.10 -19.49 11.63
N MET A 71 2.56 -19.69 12.87
CA MET A 71 3.69 -18.96 13.45
C MET A 71 4.98 -19.16 12.66
N ASN A 72 5.31 -20.40 12.29
CA ASN A 72 6.53 -20.70 11.52
C ASN A 72 6.55 -19.97 10.17
N TRP A 73 5.45 -20.03 9.42
CA TRP A 73 5.35 -19.31 8.14
C TRP A 73 5.39 -17.80 8.32
N HIS A 74 4.67 -17.27 9.32
CA HIS A 74 4.60 -15.84 9.55
C HIS A 74 5.97 -15.26 9.89
N PHE A 75 6.72 -15.89 10.80
CA PHE A 75 8.06 -15.42 11.16
C PHE A 75 9.09 -15.60 10.06
N ALA A 76 8.98 -16.67 9.25
CA ALA A 76 9.85 -16.83 8.08
C ALA A 76 9.61 -15.71 7.05
N LEU A 77 8.34 -15.42 6.74
CA LEU A 77 7.95 -14.38 5.79
C LEU A 77 8.21 -12.97 6.32
N MET A 78 8.11 -12.76 7.64
CA MET A 78 8.44 -11.49 8.30
C MET A 78 9.85 -11.02 7.93
N TRP A 79 10.85 -11.92 7.92
CA TRP A 79 12.21 -11.53 7.54
C TRP A 79 12.31 -11.09 6.08
N LEU A 80 11.61 -11.76 5.17
CA LEU A 80 11.56 -11.36 3.77
C LEU A 80 10.87 -9.99 3.61
N PHE A 81 9.78 -9.75 4.35
CA PHE A 81 9.09 -8.47 4.39
C PHE A 81 10.00 -7.35 4.90
N VAL A 82 10.73 -7.57 6.00
CA VAL A 82 11.66 -6.61 6.59
C VAL A 82 12.79 -6.27 5.62
N ILE A 83 13.45 -7.28 5.05
CA ILE A 83 14.56 -7.07 4.12
C ILE A 83 14.07 -6.31 2.89
N ASN A 84 12.95 -6.73 2.29
CA ASN A 84 12.37 -6.06 1.14
C ASN A 84 11.98 -4.61 1.45
N GLY A 85 11.36 -4.36 2.62
CA GLY A 85 10.98 -3.03 3.07
C GLY A 85 12.18 -2.11 3.31
N LEU A 86 13.24 -2.61 3.97
CA LEU A 86 14.47 -1.85 4.20
C LEU A 86 15.18 -1.50 2.88
N LEU A 87 15.25 -2.45 1.94
CA LEU A 87 15.83 -2.18 0.62
C LEU A 87 15.00 -1.16 -0.17
N TYR A 88 13.67 -1.22 -0.09
CA TYR A 88 12.79 -0.24 -0.72
C TYR A 88 12.97 1.16 -0.11
N VAL A 89 12.98 1.27 1.21
CA VAL A 89 13.22 2.56 1.90
C VAL A 89 14.61 3.09 1.56
N GLY A 90 15.65 2.25 1.62
CA GLY A 90 17.02 2.61 1.22
C GLY A 90 17.09 3.11 -0.23
N TYR A 91 16.44 2.41 -1.16
CA TYR A 91 16.36 2.84 -2.56
C TYR A 91 15.68 4.21 -2.70
N THR A 92 14.53 4.43 -2.05
CA THR A 92 13.80 5.71 -2.14
C THR A 92 14.56 6.87 -1.51
N LEU A 93 15.35 6.62 -0.46
CA LEU A 93 16.23 7.61 0.17
C LEU A 93 17.39 8.00 -0.75
N VAL A 94 18.07 7.03 -1.36
CA VAL A 94 19.22 7.25 -2.25
C VAL A 94 18.79 7.89 -3.57
N SER A 95 17.69 7.43 -4.17
CA SER A 95 17.17 7.98 -5.43
C SER A 95 16.48 9.35 -5.27
N GLY A 96 16.13 9.74 -4.04
CA GLY A 96 15.39 10.97 -3.77
C GLY A 96 13.89 10.90 -4.11
N GLU A 97 13.40 9.74 -4.57
CA GLU A 97 11.98 9.51 -4.92
C GLU A 97 11.04 9.71 -3.72
N TRP A 98 11.54 9.61 -2.49
CA TRP A 98 10.76 9.87 -1.27
C TRP A 98 10.09 11.25 -1.27
N ARG A 99 10.72 12.26 -1.90
CA ARG A 99 10.18 13.63 -2.00
C ARG A 99 8.90 13.70 -2.84
N HIS A 100 8.71 12.76 -3.76
CA HIS A 100 7.51 12.68 -4.60
C HIS A 100 6.39 11.86 -3.96
N LEU A 101 6.72 11.04 -2.95
CA LEU A 101 5.76 10.18 -2.24
C LEU A 101 5.06 10.91 -1.09
N LEU A 102 5.72 11.87 -0.45
CA LEU A 102 5.16 12.57 0.70
C LEU A 102 3.97 13.46 0.31
N PRO A 103 2.87 13.42 1.09
CA PRO A 103 1.73 14.31 0.88
C PRO A 103 2.14 15.77 1.15
N ASP A 104 1.76 16.66 0.24
CA ASP A 104 1.82 18.11 0.42
C ASP A 104 0.53 18.63 1.07
N ARG A 105 0.49 19.94 1.42
CA ARG A 105 -0.71 20.56 2.04
C ARG A 105 -1.98 20.45 1.19
N ASN A 106 -1.85 20.24 -0.12
CA ASN A 106 -2.98 20.11 -1.05
C ASN A 106 -3.42 18.65 -1.25
N SER A 107 -2.57 17.68 -0.88
CA SER A 107 -2.79 16.25 -1.13
C SER A 107 -4.04 15.71 -0.43
N PHE A 108 -4.40 16.21 0.76
CA PHE A 108 -5.65 15.83 1.44
C PHE A 108 -6.89 16.31 0.68
N ARG A 109 -6.88 17.55 0.16
CA ARG A 109 -7.99 18.09 -0.62
C ARG A 109 -8.11 17.33 -1.95
N GLU A 110 -6.99 17.08 -2.63
CA GLU A 110 -6.96 16.30 -3.86
C GLU A 110 -7.41 14.86 -3.64
N ALA A 111 -7.00 14.22 -2.55
CA ALA A 111 -7.42 12.85 -2.23
C ALA A 111 -8.93 12.72 -2.06
N ILE A 112 -9.58 13.69 -1.39
CA ILE A 112 -11.04 13.74 -1.27
C ILE A 112 -11.69 13.88 -2.65
N LEU A 113 -11.20 14.81 -3.47
CA LEU A 113 -11.74 15.07 -4.81
C LEU A 113 -11.64 13.85 -5.72
N VAL A 114 -10.59 13.05 -5.56
CA VAL A 114 -10.30 11.85 -6.35
C VAL A 114 -11.07 10.66 -5.85
N THR A 115 -11.18 10.50 -4.53
CA THR A 115 -12.03 9.47 -3.94
C THR A 115 -13.48 9.67 -4.36
N LEU A 116 -13.97 10.93 -4.37
CA LEU A 116 -15.30 11.28 -4.89
C LEU A 116 -15.45 10.99 -6.38
N HIS A 117 -14.41 11.20 -7.19
CA HIS A 117 -14.41 10.85 -8.61
C HIS A 117 -14.39 9.32 -8.84
N ASP A 118 -13.57 8.59 -8.09
CA ASP A 118 -13.44 7.14 -8.18
C ASP A 118 -14.71 6.42 -7.74
N LEU A 119 -15.41 6.96 -6.73
CA LEU A 119 -16.74 6.53 -6.31
C LEU A 119 -17.86 6.94 -7.29
N GLY A 120 -17.54 7.67 -8.37
CA GLY A 120 -18.50 8.12 -9.38
C GLY A 120 -19.39 9.29 -8.94
N LEU A 121 -19.14 9.87 -7.76
CA LEU A 121 -19.89 10.99 -7.18
C LEU A 121 -19.51 12.35 -7.78
N ARG A 122 -18.44 12.41 -8.58
CA ARG A 122 -18.01 13.62 -9.29
C ARG A 122 -17.48 13.28 -10.69
N LYS A 123 -17.91 14.05 -11.70
CA LYS A 123 -17.58 13.86 -13.13
C LYS A 123 -16.39 14.70 -13.65
N GLY A 124 -15.73 15.48 -12.79
CA GLY A 124 -14.61 16.33 -13.21
C GLY A 124 -13.28 15.57 -13.18
N GLU A 125 -12.52 15.63 -14.26
CA GLU A 125 -11.21 14.99 -14.36
C GLU A 125 -10.22 15.62 -13.34
N PRO A 126 -9.58 14.81 -12.49
CA PRO A 126 -8.53 15.31 -11.61
C PRO A 126 -7.35 15.88 -12.42
N PRO A 127 -6.60 16.87 -11.89
CA PRO A 127 -5.42 17.40 -12.54
C PRO A 127 -4.42 16.28 -12.86
N VAL A 128 -3.86 16.31 -14.08
CA VAL A 128 -2.90 15.31 -14.54
C VAL A 128 -1.55 15.60 -13.87
N VAL A 129 -1.31 14.98 -12.72
CA VAL A 129 -0.04 15.00 -11.98
C VAL A 129 0.57 13.60 -11.93
N LYS A 130 1.90 13.47 -11.84
CA LYS A 130 2.64 12.18 -11.84
C LYS A 130 2.07 11.19 -10.81
N TYR A 131 1.69 11.68 -9.62
CA TYR A 131 0.93 10.95 -8.61
C TYR A 131 -0.21 11.80 -8.11
N ASN A 132 -1.39 11.22 -8.07
CA ASN A 132 -2.58 11.87 -7.54
C ASN A 132 -2.50 12.01 -6.01
N GLY A 133 -3.15 13.02 -5.42
CA GLY A 133 -3.16 13.20 -3.96
C GLY A 133 -3.61 11.96 -3.19
N ALA A 134 -4.61 11.23 -3.72
CA ALA A 134 -5.04 9.94 -3.16
C ALA A 134 -3.94 8.87 -3.21
N GLN A 135 -3.13 8.84 -4.28
CA GLN A 135 -2.03 7.90 -4.43
C GLN A 135 -0.88 8.23 -3.48
N LYS A 136 -0.52 9.52 -3.33
CA LYS A 136 0.51 9.94 -2.36
C LYS A 136 0.13 9.55 -0.92
N ILE A 137 -1.14 9.77 -0.55
CA ILE A 137 -1.65 9.36 0.76
C ILE A 137 -1.60 7.84 0.90
N ALA A 138 -2.06 7.09 -0.10
CA ALA A 138 -2.04 5.63 -0.06
C ALA A 138 -0.62 5.06 0.06
N TYR A 139 0.35 5.61 -0.69
CA TYR A 139 1.75 5.18 -0.63
C TYR A 139 2.41 5.52 0.70
N THR A 140 2.15 6.71 1.24
CA THR A 140 2.67 7.08 2.56
C THR A 140 2.02 6.22 3.65
N ALA A 141 0.71 6.01 3.58
CA ALA A 141 -0.02 5.17 4.52
C ALA A 141 0.51 3.73 4.53
N VAL A 142 0.70 3.10 3.37
CA VAL A 142 1.17 1.71 3.33
C VAL A 142 2.61 1.56 3.86
N VAL A 143 3.48 2.56 3.65
CA VAL A 143 4.83 2.57 4.23
C VAL A 143 4.78 2.72 5.76
N LEU A 144 3.94 3.62 6.27
CA LEU A 144 3.75 3.80 7.71
C LEU A 144 3.12 2.56 8.36
N MET A 145 2.15 1.93 7.70
CA MET A 145 1.57 0.65 8.12
C MET A 145 2.65 -0.44 8.14
N GLY A 146 3.57 -0.45 7.17
CA GLY A 146 4.73 -1.33 7.12
C GLY A 146 5.62 -1.20 8.35
N ALA A 147 6.00 0.04 8.66
CA ALA A 147 6.78 0.36 9.85
C ALA A 147 6.04 -0.01 11.14
N GLY A 148 4.76 0.35 11.26
CA GLY A 148 3.94 0.02 12.42
C GLY A 148 3.79 -1.49 12.62
N SER A 149 3.64 -2.25 11.53
CA SER A 149 3.53 -3.72 11.58
C SER A 149 4.85 -4.36 12.01
N LEU A 150 5.97 -3.80 11.59
CA LEU A 150 7.28 -4.24 12.05
C LEU A 150 7.50 -3.96 13.53
N LEU A 151 7.15 -2.76 14.02
CA LEU A 151 7.30 -2.39 15.42
C LEU A 151 6.42 -3.25 16.34
N THR A 152 5.13 -3.32 16.03
CA THR A 152 4.19 -4.17 16.77
C THR A 152 4.56 -5.65 16.67
N GLY A 153 4.99 -6.12 15.50
CA GLY A 153 5.46 -7.48 15.27
C GLY A 153 6.70 -7.85 16.09
N LEU A 154 7.69 -6.96 16.17
CA LEU A 154 8.89 -7.15 17.00
C LEU A 154 8.56 -7.21 18.49
N ALA A 155 7.67 -6.33 18.95
CA ALA A 155 7.19 -6.33 20.33
C ALA A 155 6.49 -7.65 20.71
N ILE A 156 5.72 -8.23 19.79
CA ILE A 156 5.03 -9.52 20.00
C ILE A 156 6.01 -10.70 19.85
N TYR A 157 6.96 -10.63 18.92
CA TYR A 157 7.90 -11.70 18.61
C TYR A 157 8.89 -11.93 19.76
N LYS A 158 9.41 -10.86 20.37
CA LYS A 158 10.37 -10.92 21.48
C LYS A 158 10.01 -9.93 22.60
N PRO A 159 8.91 -10.16 23.33
CA PRO A 159 8.36 -9.19 24.29
C PRO A 159 9.30 -8.88 25.46
N VAL A 160 10.12 -9.83 25.89
CA VAL A 160 11.12 -9.61 26.95
C VAL A 160 12.30 -8.78 26.44
N GLN A 161 12.80 -9.05 25.22
CA GLN A 161 13.94 -8.32 24.66
C GLN A 161 13.55 -6.90 24.24
N PHE A 162 12.30 -6.70 23.80
CA PHE A 162 11.75 -5.41 23.40
C PHE A 162 10.70 -4.91 24.40
N ALA A 163 10.91 -5.13 25.70
CA ALA A 163 9.96 -4.73 26.74
C ALA A 163 9.66 -3.23 26.75
N TRP A 164 10.65 -2.39 26.40
CA TRP A 164 10.47 -0.94 26.26
C TRP A 164 9.51 -0.58 25.12
N LEU A 165 9.64 -1.25 23.97
CA LEU A 165 8.77 -1.03 22.81
C LEU A 165 7.36 -1.53 23.11
N MET A 166 7.25 -2.71 23.72
CA MET A 166 5.97 -3.24 24.21
C MET A 166 5.31 -2.26 25.20
N GLY A 167 6.07 -1.64 26.10
CA GLY A 167 5.57 -0.61 27.03
C GLY A 167 5.03 0.63 26.31
N LEU A 168 5.72 1.10 25.27
CA LEU A 168 5.25 2.23 24.44
C LEU A 168 3.96 1.92 23.67
N LEU A 169 3.78 0.66 23.26
CA LEU A 169 2.58 0.17 22.57
C LEU A 169 1.45 -0.23 23.55
N GLY A 170 1.52 0.18 24.82
CA GLY A 170 0.48 -0.10 25.81
C GLY A 170 0.49 -1.49 26.43
N GLY A 171 1.51 -2.31 26.17
CA GLY A 171 1.65 -3.67 26.69
C GLY A 171 1.42 -4.75 25.62
N TYR A 172 1.57 -6.01 26.01
CA TYR A 172 1.51 -7.15 25.07
C TYR A 172 0.15 -7.27 24.38
N GLU A 173 -0.95 -7.14 25.13
CA GLU A 173 -2.32 -7.26 24.60
C GLU A 173 -2.63 -6.13 23.60
N TRP A 174 -2.22 -4.90 23.91
CA TRP A 174 -2.39 -3.75 23.01
C TRP A 174 -1.51 -3.87 21.77
N ALA A 175 -0.25 -4.29 21.89
CA ALA A 175 0.61 -4.52 20.74
C ALA A 175 0.00 -5.54 19.75
N ARG A 176 -0.63 -6.62 20.25
CA ARG A 176 -1.37 -7.56 19.39
C ARG A 176 -2.59 -6.92 18.74
N ALA A 177 -3.36 -6.12 19.49
CA ALA A 177 -4.54 -5.44 18.97
C ALA A 177 -4.17 -4.45 17.84
N GLU A 178 -3.12 -3.66 18.04
CA GLU A 178 -2.59 -2.74 17.03
C GLU A 178 -2.10 -3.48 15.79
N HIS A 179 -1.35 -4.58 15.97
CA HIS A 179 -0.89 -5.41 14.85
C HIS A 179 -2.06 -6.00 14.05
N PHE A 180 -3.13 -6.40 14.74
CA PHE A 180 -4.34 -6.89 14.11
C PHE A 180 -5.09 -5.79 13.36
N ILE A 181 -5.23 -4.59 13.95
CA ILE A 181 -5.82 -3.42 13.28
C ILE A 181 -5.06 -3.08 12.00
N LEU A 182 -3.72 -3.15 12.02
CA LEU A 182 -2.89 -2.96 10.83
C LEU A 182 -3.15 -4.04 9.77
N THR A 183 -3.34 -5.28 10.19
CA THR A 183 -3.70 -6.40 9.29
C THR A 183 -5.05 -6.15 8.62
N VAL A 184 -6.07 -5.73 9.36
CA VAL A 184 -7.37 -5.33 8.81
C VAL A 184 -7.20 -4.16 7.83
N GLY A 185 -6.36 -3.17 8.18
CA GLY A 185 -5.99 -2.08 7.30
C GLY A 185 -5.38 -2.54 5.98
N TYR A 186 -4.49 -3.54 6.00
CA TYR A 186 -3.91 -4.10 4.77
C TYR A 186 -4.93 -4.83 3.92
N VAL A 187 -5.85 -5.58 4.54
CA VAL A 187 -6.93 -6.25 3.81
C VAL A 187 -7.79 -5.22 3.09
N LEU A 188 -8.19 -4.15 3.79
CA LEU A 188 -8.95 -3.05 3.19
C LEU A 188 -8.17 -2.37 2.06
N PHE A 189 -6.89 -2.08 2.29
CA PHE A 189 -6.01 -1.51 1.26
C PHE A 189 -5.94 -2.40 0.03
N PHE A 190 -5.76 -3.72 0.18
CA PHE A 190 -5.72 -4.66 -0.94
C PHE A 190 -7.02 -4.64 -1.74
N VAL A 191 -8.17 -4.69 -1.07
CA VAL A 191 -9.48 -4.67 -1.74
C VAL A 191 -9.66 -3.39 -2.56
N VAL A 192 -9.39 -2.23 -1.95
CA VAL A 192 -9.50 -0.93 -2.62
C VAL A 192 -8.49 -0.82 -3.76
N HIS A 193 -7.25 -1.24 -3.54
CA HIS A 193 -6.19 -1.18 -4.53
C HIS A 193 -6.49 -2.05 -5.76
N ILE A 194 -6.95 -3.28 -5.56
CA ILE A 194 -7.32 -4.18 -6.67
C ILE A 194 -8.51 -3.61 -7.43
N ALA A 195 -9.52 -3.07 -6.73
CA ALA A 195 -10.65 -2.40 -7.39
C ALA A 195 -10.20 -1.21 -8.26
N GLN A 196 -9.26 -0.40 -7.76
CA GLN A 196 -8.67 0.70 -8.53
C GLN A 196 -7.89 0.20 -9.75
N VAL A 197 -7.13 -0.88 -9.63
CA VAL A 197 -6.39 -1.48 -10.77
C VAL A 197 -7.36 -2.00 -11.84
N VAL A 198 -8.43 -2.68 -11.45
CA VAL A 198 -9.47 -3.17 -12.38
C VAL A 198 -10.14 -1.99 -13.10
N ARG A 199 -10.52 -0.94 -12.37
CA ARG A 199 -11.12 0.28 -12.94
C ARG A 199 -10.17 1.04 -13.85
N ALA A 200 -8.89 1.10 -13.51
CA ALA A 200 -7.85 1.80 -14.29
C ALA A 200 -7.51 1.09 -15.61
N GLY A 201 -7.93 -0.17 -15.77
CA GLY A 201 -7.85 -0.94 -17.01
C GLY A 201 -6.48 -1.51 -17.35
N TRP A 202 -6.44 -2.27 -18.44
CA TRP A 202 -5.29 -3.08 -18.87
C TRP A 202 -4.01 -2.28 -19.07
N ASN A 203 -4.13 -1.02 -19.53
CA ASN A 203 -2.98 -0.15 -19.83
C ASN A 203 -2.16 0.19 -18.58
N ASN A 204 -2.83 0.36 -17.43
CA ASN A 204 -2.16 0.62 -16.16
C ASN A 204 -1.55 -0.65 -15.57
N PHE A 205 -2.29 -1.77 -15.60
CA PHE A 205 -1.79 -3.06 -15.13
C PHE A 205 -0.49 -3.47 -15.85
N ARG A 206 -0.48 -3.45 -17.17
CA ARG A 206 0.72 -3.81 -17.94
C ARG A 206 1.88 -2.84 -17.71
N SER A 207 1.61 -1.58 -17.36
CA SER A 207 2.69 -0.62 -17.04
C SER A 207 3.40 -0.99 -15.74
N MET A 208 2.69 -1.63 -14.81
CA MET A 208 3.27 -2.15 -13.57
C MET A 208 4.04 -3.46 -13.77
N VAL A 209 3.62 -4.30 -14.73
CA VAL A 209 4.33 -5.53 -15.08
C VAL A 209 5.56 -5.21 -15.96
N ALA A 210 5.34 -4.56 -17.10
CA ALA A 210 6.34 -4.34 -18.14
C ALA A 210 7.16 -3.05 -17.95
N GLY A 211 6.68 -2.07 -17.17
CA GLY A 211 7.36 -0.79 -16.94
C GLY A 211 6.97 0.31 -17.93
N PHE A 212 6.30 -0.02 -19.02
CA PHE A 212 6.00 0.90 -20.12
C PHE A 212 4.50 1.20 -20.23
N GLN A 213 4.14 2.47 -20.41
CA GLN A 213 2.79 2.90 -20.79
C GLN A 213 2.75 3.27 -22.29
N MET A 214 1.59 3.13 -22.91
CA MET A 214 1.30 3.41 -24.32
C MET A 214 0.50 4.68 -24.25
N VAL A 215 1.09 5.74 -24.79
CA VAL A 215 0.50 7.06 -24.84
C VAL A 215 0.31 7.39 -26.31
N ASP A 216 -0.90 7.82 -26.67
CA ASP A 216 -1.15 8.33 -28.01
C ASP A 216 -0.43 9.68 -28.17
N ALA A 217 0.38 9.81 -29.22
CA ALA A 217 1.28 10.97 -29.43
C ALA A 217 0.59 12.36 -29.46
N GLN A 218 -0.75 12.43 -29.45
CA GLN A 218 -1.53 13.66 -29.43
C GLN A 218 -1.83 14.18 -28.02
N HIS A 219 -1.71 13.34 -26.97
CA HIS A 219 -1.90 13.74 -25.57
C HIS A 219 -0.61 13.46 -24.79
N PRO A 220 0.34 14.42 -24.73
CA PRO A 220 1.55 14.23 -23.94
C PRO A 220 1.20 13.94 -22.48
N ALA A 221 1.83 12.92 -21.91
CA ALA A 221 1.70 12.62 -20.49
C ALA A 221 2.19 13.83 -19.68
N ALA A 222 1.49 14.16 -18.60
CA ALA A 222 1.86 15.30 -17.76
C ALA A 222 3.30 15.18 -17.26
N GLY A 223 4.14 16.12 -17.69
CA GLY A 223 5.53 16.23 -17.28
C GLY A 223 6.55 16.23 -18.42
N GLU A 224 6.18 15.91 -19.67
CA GLU A 224 7.09 16.11 -20.80
C GLU A 224 6.92 17.51 -21.43
N PRO A 225 8.03 18.23 -21.72
CA PRO A 225 7.96 19.38 -22.61
C PRO A 225 7.51 18.90 -24.00
N VAL A 226 6.55 19.60 -24.59
CA VAL A 226 6.05 19.33 -25.94
C VAL A 226 7.21 19.44 -26.93
N ALA A 227 7.79 18.31 -27.30
CA ALA A 227 8.76 18.24 -28.39
C ALA A 227 8.02 18.56 -29.70
N GLY A 228 8.09 19.83 -30.13
CA GLY A 228 7.53 20.27 -31.41
C GLY A 228 6.74 21.57 -31.40
N ALA A 229 6.72 22.37 -30.33
CA ALA A 229 6.31 23.76 -30.48
C ALA A 229 7.42 24.52 -31.23
N PRO A 230 7.18 25.09 -32.43
CA PRO A 230 8.18 25.96 -33.04
C PRO A 230 8.50 27.06 -32.04
N ALA A 231 9.79 27.24 -31.74
CA ALA A 231 10.25 28.33 -30.90
C ALA A 231 9.63 29.61 -31.46
N ARG A 232 8.70 30.24 -30.71
CA ARG A 232 8.20 31.56 -31.08
C ARG A 232 9.43 32.45 -31.13
N SER A 233 9.82 32.83 -32.34
CA SER A 233 10.85 33.83 -32.58
C SER A 233 10.41 35.09 -31.87
N THR A 234 10.98 35.36 -30.70
CA THR A 234 10.87 36.66 -30.05
C THR A 234 11.76 37.62 -30.83
N THR A 235 11.25 38.10 -31.97
CA THR A 235 11.78 39.31 -32.61
C THR A 235 11.37 40.47 -31.71
N PRO A 236 12.31 41.23 -31.12
CA PRO A 236 11.97 42.43 -30.39
C PRO A 236 11.51 43.49 -31.39
N THR A 237 10.22 43.80 -31.41
CA THR A 237 9.71 45.02 -32.03
C THR A 237 10.12 46.22 -31.17
N LEU A 238 10.88 47.13 -31.78
CA LEU A 238 11.30 48.45 -31.27
C LEU A 238 10.12 49.32 -30.80
N PRO A 239 10.35 50.26 -29.86
CA PRO A 239 9.63 51.52 -29.83
C PRO A 239 10.43 52.65 -30.53
N ALA A 240 9.69 53.54 -31.17
CA ALA A 240 10.14 54.73 -31.92
C ALA A 240 10.64 55.86 -31.02
#